data_AF-A0A0B5F4I7-F1
#
_entry.id   AF-A0A0B5F4I7-F1
#
_cell.length_a   1.000
_cell.length_b   1.000
_cell.length_c   1.000
_cell.angle_alpha   90.00
_cell.angle_beta   90.00
_cell.angle_gamma   90.00
#
_symmetry.space_group_name_H-M   'P 1'
#
loop_
_entity.id
_entity.type
_entity.pdbx_description
1 polymer ?
#
loop_
_entity_poly.entity_id
_entity_poly.type
_entity_poly.pdbx_seq_one_letter_code
_entity_poly.pdbx_strand_id
1 'polypeptide(L)'
;MVVGTSHVSAEDVLAVAREGARVELSADALAAVAAARGIVDALAAKPEPVYGVSTGFGALASRHIGHELRAQLQRNIVRSHAAGMGPRVEREVVRALMFLRLKTVCSGHTGVRPEVAQTMADVLNAQITPVVHEYGSLGCSGDLAPLSHCALTLMGEGEAEGPDGTLAPAGELLAAHGIEPVELREKEGLALLNGTDGMLGMLIMGLADLDTLYKSADITAALSLEALLGTDKVLAPELHTIRPHPGQSASAANMLAVLAGSGLTGHHQDDAPRVQDAYSVRCAPQVAGAGRDTLAHARLVAERELAAAVDNPVVLPGGRVESNGNFHGAPVAYVLDFLAIAAADLGSIAERRTDRLLDKNRSHGLPPFLADDAGVDSGLMIAQYTQAALVSEMKRLAVPASADSIPSSAMQEDHVSMGWSAARKLRTAVGNLTRILAIELYAATRAVELREGLTPAPATRAVLAAVRAAGVEGPGPDRFLAPDLAAAEAFVGGGGLLAAVEPVTGRLA
;
A
#
# COMPACT_ATOMS: atom_id res chain seq x y z
N MET A 1 2.59 -18.45 11.08
CA MET A 1 2.73 -17.49 12.20
C MET A 1 1.65 -17.73 13.24
N VAL A 2 1.89 -17.33 14.49
CA VAL A 2 0.94 -17.49 15.61
C VAL A 2 0.39 -16.14 16.02
N VAL A 3 -0.94 -15.99 16.05
CA VAL A 3 -1.65 -14.78 16.46
C VAL A 3 -1.92 -14.83 17.96
N GLY A 4 -1.34 -13.87 18.67
CA GLY A 4 -1.53 -13.62 20.10
C GLY A 4 -2.66 -12.65 20.41
N THR A 5 -2.74 -12.23 21.67
CA THR A 5 -3.58 -11.10 22.09
C THR A 5 -3.03 -9.74 21.64
N SER A 6 -1.78 -9.70 21.19
CA SER A 6 -1.05 -8.51 20.75
C SER A 6 0.14 -8.93 19.86
N HIS A 7 0.97 -7.95 19.45
CA HIS A 7 2.23 -8.17 18.74
C HIS A 7 2.15 -8.73 17.31
N VAL A 8 1.16 -8.33 16.53
CA VAL A 8 1.19 -8.52 15.07
C VAL A 8 2.04 -7.40 14.44
N SER A 9 3.05 -7.77 13.66
CA SER A 9 3.93 -6.85 12.94
C SER A 9 3.42 -6.50 11.54
N ALA A 10 4.02 -5.49 10.90
CA ALA A 10 3.72 -5.17 9.51
C ALA A 10 4.18 -6.31 8.58
N GLU A 11 5.29 -6.97 8.89
CA GLU A 11 5.81 -8.12 8.16
C GLU A 11 4.82 -9.30 8.20
N ASP A 12 4.19 -9.54 9.34
CA ASP A 12 3.15 -10.58 9.48
C ASP A 12 1.96 -10.31 8.56
N VAL A 13 1.50 -9.06 8.47
CA VAL A 13 0.40 -8.66 7.58
C VAL A 13 0.77 -8.93 6.13
N LEU A 14 1.99 -8.57 5.71
CA LEU A 14 2.47 -8.80 4.35
C LEU A 14 2.62 -10.31 4.06
N ALA A 15 3.17 -11.08 5.00
CA ALA A 15 3.35 -12.52 4.86
C ALA A 15 2.00 -13.24 4.68
N VAL A 16 0.97 -12.85 5.42
CA VAL A 16 -0.38 -13.43 5.24
C VAL A 16 -1.02 -12.93 3.94
N ALA A 17 -0.93 -11.63 3.65
CA ALA A 17 -1.62 -11.01 2.54
C ALA A 17 -1.05 -11.41 1.16
N ARG A 18 0.29 -11.41 1.02
CA ARG A 18 0.99 -11.63 -0.25
C ARG A 18 1.56 -13.04 -0.40
N GLU A 19 2.08 -13.62 0.68
CA GLU A 19 2.82 -14.89 0.63
C GLU A 19 1.99 -16.09 1.06
N GLY A 20 0.75 -15.86 1.51
CA GLY A 20 -0.14 -16.94 1.94
C GLY A 20 0.30 -17.62 3.24
N ALA A 21 1.07 -16.92 4.09
CA ALA A 21 1.57 -17.48 5.34
C ALA A 21 0.43 -18.06 6.19
N ARG A 22 0.65 -19.28 6.70
CA ARG A 22 -0.32 -19.99 7.54
C ARG A 22 -0.51 -19.27 8.88
N VAL A 23 -1.76 -19.16 9.33
CA VAL A 23 -2.19 -18.51 10.57
C VAL A 23 -2.60 -19.56 11.59
N GLU A 24 -2.05 -19.47 12.80
CA GLU A 24 -2.47 -20.27 13.96
C GLU A 24 -2.86 -19.32 15.10
N LEU A 25 -3.80 -19.73 15.95
CA LEU A 25 -4.18 -18.95 17.13
C LEU A 25 -3.47 -19.48 18.37
N SER A 26 -2.88 -18.59 19.17
CA SER A 26 -2.29 -18.98 20.45
C SER A 26 -3.37 -19.41 21.45
N ALA A 27 -3.00 -20.28 22.39
CA ALA A 27 -3.89 -20.66 23.49
C ALA A 27 -4.35 -19.45 24.32
N ASP A 28 -3.46 -18.48 24.53
CA ASP A 28 -3.77 -17.25 25.28
C ASP A 28 -4.77 -16.36 24.55
N ALA A 29 -4.67 -16.25 23.21
CA ALA A 29 -5.66 -15.54 22.40
C ALA A 29 -7.04 -16.20 22.50
N LEU A 30 -7.12 -17.53 22.35
CA LEU A 30 -8.37 -18.28 22.48
C LEU A 30 -8.98 -18.12 23.89
N ALA A 31 -8.15 -18.15 24.93
CA ALA A 31 -8.59 -17.92 26.31
C ALA A 31 -9.12 -16.49 26.52
N ALA A 32 -8.44 -15.48 25.96
CA ALA A 32 -8.87 -14.08 26.04
C ALA A 32 -10.21 -13.86 25.31
N VAL A 33 -10.37 -14.42 24.11
CA VAL A 33 -11.63 -14.40 23.35
C VAL A 33 -12.75 -15.07 24.15
N ALA A 34 -12.51 -16.25 24.72
CA ALA A 34 -13.49 -16.96 25.54
C ALA A 34 -13.90 -16.17 26.79
N ALA A 35 -12.95 -15.52 27.47
CA ALA A 35 -13.23 -14.67 28.63
C ALA A 35 -14.11 -13.47 28.26
N ALA A 36 -13.79 -12.79 27.15
CA ALA A 36 -14.58 -11.69 26.63
C ALA A 36 -15.99 -12.13 26.24
N ARG A 37 -16.12 -13.32 25.64
CA ARG A 37 -17.41 -13.92 25.28
C ARG A 37 -18.30 -14.15 26.50
N GLY A 38 -17.75 -14.68 27.59
CA GLY A 38 -18.50 -14.90 28.83
C GLY A 38 -19.09 -13.61 29.41
N ILE A 39 -18.41 -12.48 29.24
CA ILE A 39 -18.93 -11.16 29.63
C ILE A 39 -20.13 -10.76 28.76
N VAL A 40 -20.03 -10.94 27.44
CA VAL A 40 -21.13 -10.63 26.52
C VAL A 40 -22.34 -11.53 26.78
N ASP A 41 -22.12 -12.83 27.04
CA ASP A 41 -23.20 -13.77 27.39
C ASP A 41 -23.92 -13.34 28.68
N ALA A 42 -23.16 -12.95 29.71
CA ALA A 42 -23.73 -12.47 30.96
C ALA A 42 -24.54 -11.18 30.78
N LEU A 43 -24.12 -10.28 29.89
CA LEU A 43 -24.86 -9.06 29.56
C LEU A 43 -26.10 -9.34 28.71
N ALA A 44 -26.02 -10.27 27.76
CA ALA A 44 -27.15 -10.67 26.93
C ALA A 44 -28.28 -11.31 27.76
N ALA A 45 -27.93 -11.94 28.89
CA ALA A 45 -28.89 -12.53 29.82
C ALA A 45 -29.60 -11.51 30.74
N LYS A 46 -29.13 -10.25 30.78
CA LYS A 46 -29.77 -9.21 31.61
C LYS A 46 -31.09 -8.72 31.02
N PRO A 47 -32.05 -8.31 31.86
CA PRO A 47 -33.29 -7.69 31.39
C PRO A 47 -33.06 -6.27 30.84
N GLU A 48 -32.04 -5.55 31.32
CA GLU A 48 -31.72 -4.21 30.82
C GLU A 48 -31.08 -4.25 29.42
N PRO A 49 -31.51 -3.39 28.48
CA PRO A 49 -30.90 -3.33 27.15
C PRO A 49 -29.43 -2.88 27.18
N VAL A 50 -28.56 -3.58 26.46
CA VAL A 50 -27.15 -3.23 26.25
C VAL A 50 -26.89 -2.99 24.76
N TYR A 51 -26.29 -1.84 24.42
CA TYR A 51 -25.99 -1.44 23.05
C TYR A 51 -25.15 -2.49 22.31
N GLY A 52 -25.54 -2.83 21.08
CA GLY A 52 -24.81 -3.79 20.22
C GLY A 52 -24.93 -5.25 20.67
N VAL A 53 -25.60 -5.53 21.80
CA VAL A 53 -25.83 -6.89 22.33
C VAL A 53 -27.32 -7.23 22.27
N SER A 54 -28.19 -6.37 22.81
CA SER A 54 -29.65 -6.61 22.89
C SER A 54 -30.49 -5.44 22.35
N THR A 55 -29.89 -4.59 21.52
CA THR A 55 -30.53 -3.45 20.85
C THR A 55 -30.32 -3.51 19.34
N GLY A 56 -31.00 -2.66 18.58
CA GLY A 56 -30.62 -2.36 17.19
C GLY A 56 -29.27 -1.63 17.08
N PHE A 57 -28.87 -1.29 15.85
CA PHE A 57 -27.58 -0.67 15.51
C PHE A 57 -27.75 0.76 14.97
N GLY A 58 -26.72 1.60 15.12
CA GLY A 58 -26.72 2.97 14.61
C GLY A 58 -27.95 3.77 15.05
N ALA A 59 -28.63 4.41 14.09
CA ALA A 59 -29.86 5.18 14.32
C ALA A 59 -31.03 4.35 14.90
N LEU A 60 -30.95 3.02 14.87
CA LEU A 60 -31.98 2.10 15.37
C LEU A 60 -31.66 1.53 16.78
N ALA A 61 -30.66 2.08 17.46
CA ALA A 61 -30.20 1.62 18.77
C ALA A 61 -31.25 1.72 19.90
N SER A 62 -32.30 2.51 19.74
CA SER A 62 -33.38 2.68 20.73
C SER A 62 -34.34 1.48 20.83
N ARG A 63 -34.31 0.56 19.87
CA ARG A 63 -35.17 -0.63 19.87
C ARG A 63 -34.53 -1.76 20.66
N HIS A 64 -35.21 -2.23 21.72
CA HIS A 64 -34.86 -3.47 22.41
C HIS A 64 -35.21 -4.71 21.57
N ILE A 65 -34.34 -5.72 21.58
CA ILE A 65 -34.47 -6.92 20.75
C ILE A 65 -34.64 -8.15 21.66
N GLY A 66 -35.80 -8.80 21.52
CA GLY A 66 -36.13 -10.05 22.20
C GLY A 66 -35.17 -11.19 21.82
N HIS A 67 -34.97 -12.13 22.75
CA HIS A 67 -33.97 -13.19 22.64
C HIS A 67 -34.11 -14.02 21.34
N GLU A 68 -35.34 -14.31 20.93
CA GLU A 68 -35.70 -15.05 19.72
C GLU A 68 -35.29 -14.36 18.41
N LEU A 69 -35.10 -13.04 18.44
CA LEU A 69 -34.71 -12.25 17.26
C LEU A 69 -33.21 -11.95 17.20
N ARG A 70 -32.43 -12.30 18.22
CA ARG A 70 -31.01 -11.89 18.31
C ARG A 70 -30.14 -12.58 17.27
N ALA A 71 -30.24 -13.88 17.07
CA ALA A 71 -29.51 -14.57 16.00
C ALA A 71 -29.89 -14.01 14.62
N GLN A 72 -31.18 -13.75 14.40
CA GLN A 72 -31.67 -13.13 13.17
C GLN A 72 -31.09 -11.73 12.97
N LEU A 73 -30.98 -10.91 14.03
CA LEU A 73 -30.40 -9.58 13.99
C LEU A 73 -28.94 -9.61 13.50
N GLN A 74 -28.14 -10.57 13.98
CA GLN A 74 -26.72 -10.69 13.62
C GLN A 74 -26.53 -11.14 12.17
N ARG A 75 -27.38 -12.05 11.66
CA ARG A 75 -27.41 -12.38 10.22
C ARG A 75 -27.83 -11.19 9.37
N ASN A 76 -28.86 -10.47 9.82
CA ASN A 76 -29.43 -9.37 9.05
C ASN A 76 -28.47 -8.19 8.91
N ILE A 77 -27.70 -7.84 9.96
CA ILE A 77 -26.72 -6.75 9.86
C ILE A 77 -25.65 -7.10 8.83
N VAL A 78 -25.10 -8.32 8.84
CA VAL A 78 -24.10 -8.76 7.84
C VAL A 78 -24.66 -8.65 6.43
N ARG A 79 -25.84 -9.22 6.17
CA ARG A 79 -26.46 -9.21 4.84
C ARG A 79 -26.80 -7.81 4.35
N SER A 80 -27.35 -6.95 5.21
CA SER A 80 -27.76 -5.60 4.79
C SER A 80 -26.57 -4.66 4.60
N HIS A 81 -25.47 -4.88 5.33
CA HIS A 81 -24.28 -4.04 5.25
C HIS A 81 -23.29 -4.51 4.17
N ALA A 82 -23.43 -5.74 3.65
CA ALA A 82 -22.73 -6.23 2.46
C ALA A 82 -23.24 -5.57 1.16
N ALA A 83 -23.29 -4.23 1.16
CA ALA A 83 -23.79 -3.38 0.09
C ALA A 83 -22.64 -2.76 -0.74
N GLY A 84 -21.45 -3.37 -0.69
CA GLY A 84 -20.31 -2.94 -1.50
C GLY A 84 -20.57 -3.12 -3.01
N MET A 85 -20.09 -2.20 -3.84
CA MET A 85 -20.26 -2.24 -5.30
C MET A 85 -19.04 -1.72 -6.06
N GLY A 86 -18.98 -1.98 -7.37
CA GLY A 86 -17.87 -1.56 -8.25
C GLY A 86 -16.88 -2.69 -8.53
N PRO A 87 -15.66 -2.36 -8.99
CA PRO A 87 -14.61 -3.35 -9.23
C PRO A 87 -14.31 -4.17 -7.99
N ARG A 88 -13.80 -5.39 -8.20
CA ARG A 88 -13.29 -6.24 -7.13
C ARG A 88 -11.99 -5.67 -6.59
N VAL A 89 -11.87 -5.67 -5.28
CA VAL A 89 -10.64 -5.34 -4.56
C VAL A 89 -9.66 -6.51 -4.69
N GLU A 90 -8.36 -6.20 -4.70
CA GLU A 90 -7.31 -7.18 -4.90
C GLU A 90 -7.26 -8.21 -3.77
N ARG A 91 -6.92 -9.46 -4.13
CA ARG A 91 -6.81 -10.58 -3.18
C ARG A 91 -5.95 -10.25 -1.96
N GLU A 92 -4.80 -9.62 -2.16
CA GLU A 92 -3.91 -9.24 -1.06
C GLU A 92 -4.59 -8.30 -0.05
N VAL A 93 -5.38 -7.33 -0.52
CA VAL A 93 -6.07 -6.35 0.33
C VAL A 93 -7.15 -7.03 1.16
N VAL A 94 -7.94 -7.93 0.55
CA VAL A 94 -8.98 -8.67 1.28
C VAL A 94 -8.37 -9.62 2.31
N ARG A 95 -7.25 -10.26 1.99
CA ARG A 95 -6.53 -11.11 2.96
C ARG A 95 -5.97 -10.30 4.14
N ALA A 96 -5.40 -9.12 3.89
CA ALA A 96 -4.97 -8.22 4.96
C ALA A 96 -6.14 -7.74 5.82
N LEU A 97 -7.26 -7.37 5.18
CA LEU A 97 -8.51 -6.97 5.84
C LEU A 97 -8.99 -8.06 6.81
N MET A 98 -9.09 -9.31 6.35
CA MET A 98 -9.50 -10.45 7.18
C MET A 98 -8.49 -10.74 8.31
N PHE A 99 -7.20 -10.70 8.01
CA PHE A 99 -6.15 -10.97 8.98
C PHE A 99 -6.10 -9.93 10.11
N LEU A 100 -6.23 -8.64 9.77
CA LEU A 100 -6.28 -7.57 10.75
C LEU A 100 -7.57 -7.61 11.60
N ARG A 101 -8.70 -7.98 10.99
CA ARG A 101 -9.94 -8.24 11.75
C ARG A 101 -9.77 -9.40 12.72
N LEU A 102 -9.14 -10.50 12.29
CA LEU A 102 -8.83 -11.64 13.15
C LEU A 102 -7.91 -11.25 14.30
N LYS A 103 -6.87 -10.45 14.03
CA LYS A 103 -5.98 -9.88 15.06
C LYS A 103 -6.80 -9.11 16.10
N THR A 104 -7.72 -8.25 15.65
CA THR A 104 -8.56 -7.45 16.57
C THR A 104 -9.48 -8.34 17.39
N VAL A 105 -10.08 -9.36 16.76
CA VAL A 105 -10.86 -10.40 17.45
C VAL A 105 -10.03 -11.09 18.54
N CYS A 106 -8.80 -11.50 18.24
CA CYS A 106 -7.89 -12.21 19.14
C CYS A 106 -7.41 -11.37 20.34
N SER A 107 -7.60 -10.04 20.31
CA SER A 107 -7.25 -9.16 21.43
C SER A 107 -8.06 -9.42 22.70
N GLY A 108 -9.22 -10.07 22.60
CA GLY A 108 -10.14 -10.27 23.74
C GLY A 108 -10.97 -9.04 24.10
N HIS A 109 -10.99 -8.00 23.26
CA HIS A 109 -11.81 -6.80 23.49
C HIS A 109 -13.13 -6.79 22.72
N THR A 110 -13.37 -7.78 21.85
CA THR A 110 -14.54 -7.81 20.95
C THR A 110 -15.69 -8.69 21.46
N GLY A 111 -15.43 -9.75 22.24
CA GLY A 111 -16.49 -10.60 22.77
C GLY A 111 -17.19 -11.52 21.74
N VAL A 112 -16.46 -11.96 20.72
CA VAL A 112 -16.91 -13.04 19.81
C VAL A 112 -16.60 -14.42 20.40
N ARG A 113 -17.19 -15.49 19.87
CA ARG A 113 -16.82 -16.87 20.25
C ARG A 113 -15.46 -17.28 19.67
N PRO A 114 -14.70 -18.18 20.36
CA PRO A 114 -13.46 -18.74 19.82
C PRO A 114 -13.61 -19.44 18.47
N GLU A 115 -14.73 -20.12 18.22
CA GLU A 115 -15.00 -20.78 16.94
C GLU A 115 -15.05 -19.79 15.76
N VAL A 116 -15.55 -18.56 15.96
CA VAL A 116 -15.55 -17.53 14.90
C VAL A 116 -14.13 -17.11 14.55
N ALA A 117 -13.27 -16.91 15.56
CA ALA A 117 -11.86 -16.61 15.35
C ALA A 117 -11.15 -17.75 14.62
N GLN A 118 -11.45 -19.00 15.00
CA GLN A 118 -10.88 -20.18 14.36
C GLN A 118 -11.32 -20.30 12.89
N THR A 119 -12.61 -20.12 12.59
CA THR A 119 -13.10 -20.13 11.20
C THR A 119 -12.43 -19.05 10.34
N MET A 120 -12.19 -17.85 10.87
CA MET A 120 -11.44 -16.82 10.15
C MET A 120 -10.01 -17.26 9.80
N ALA A 121 -9.31 -17.90 10.75
CA ALA A 121 -7.98 -18.46 10.50
C ALA A 121 -8.02 -19.60 9.48
N ASP A 122 -9.03 -20.48 9.56
CA ASP A 122 -9.20 -21.60 8.64
C ASP A 122 -9.49 -21.13 7.21
N VAL A 123 -10.32 -20.09 7.03
CA VAL A 123 -10.58 -19.47 5.72
C VAL A 123 -9.32 -18.85 5.12
N LEU A 124 -8.54 -18.11 5.92
CA LEU A 124 -7.25 -17.55 5.50
C LEU A 124 -6.26 -18.64 5.07
N ASN A 125 -6.21 -19.74 5.83
CA ASN A 125 -5.34 -20.89 5.59
C ASN A 125 -5.76 -21.73 4.38
N ALA A 126 -7.07 -21.85 4.17
CA ALA A 126 -7.66 -22.48 3.00
C ALA A 126 -7.54 -21.62 1.75
N GLN A 127 -6.90 -20.44 1.81
CA GLN A 127 -6.70 -19.55 0.66
C GLN A 127 -8.03 -19.16 -0.03
N ILE A 128 -9.12 -19.11 0.73
CA ILE A 128 -10.42 -18.62 0.29
C ILE A 128 -10.46 -17.12 0.56
N THR A 129 -10.70 -16.32 -0.47
CA THR A 129 -10.70 -14.86 -0.38
C THR A 129 -12.07 -14.29 -0.75
N PRO A 130 -12.81 -13.68 0.18
CA PRO A 130 -14.13 -13.07 -0.09
C PRO A 130 -14.11 -12.09 -1.28
N VAL A 131 -15.19 -12.05 -2.06
CA VAL A 131 -15.38 -10.98 -3.04
C VAL A 131 -15.75 -9.70 -2.30
N VAL A 132 -14.85 -8.72 -2.33
CA VAL A 132 -15.03 -7.37 -1.78
C VAL A 132 -14.97 -6.36 -2.91
N HIS A 133 -15.77 -5.30 -2.82
CA HIS A 133 -15.86 -4.26 -3.83
C HIS A 133 -15.30 -2.91 -3.36
N GLU A 134 -14.88 -2.08 -4.33
CA GLU A 134 -14.19 -0.81 -4.06
C GLU A 134 -15.03 0.26 -3.35
N TYR A 135 -16.35 0.32 -3.58
CA TYR A 135 -17.21 1.36 -3.01
C TYR A 135 -18.10 0.79 -1.90
N GLY A 136 -18.20 1.53 -0.79
CA GLY A 136 -19.11 1.22 0.31
C GLY A 136 -18.60 1.60 1.69
N SER A 137 -17.27 1.70 1.90
CA SER A 137 -16.71 2.17 3.16
C SER A 137 -16.58 3.71 3.20
N LEU A 138 -16.95 4.30 4.33
CA LEU A 138 -16.70 5.71 4.68
C LEU A 138 -15.52 5.86 5.68
N GLY A 139 -14.95 4.75 6.16
CA GLY A 139 -13.83 4.74 7.08
C GLY A 139 -14.12 5.29 8.49
N CYS A 140 -15.37 5.30 8.95
CA CYS A 140 -15.77 5.99 10.18
C CYS A 140 -16.68 5.22 11.12
N SER A 141 -17.19 4.05 10.71
CA SER A 141 -17.96 3.11 11.53
C SER A 141 -17.35 1.71 11.38
N GLY A 142 -16.05 1.70 11.06
CA GLY A 142 -15.34 0.62 10.41
C GLY A 142 -15.48 0.62 8.89
N ASP A 143 -14.72 -0.24 8.23
CA ASP A 143 -14.89 -0.63 6.83
C ASP A 143 -16.10 -1.56 6.68
N LEU A 144 -17.29 -1.07 7.09
CA LEU A 144 -18.52 -1.85 7.28
C LEU A 144 -18.85 -2.74 6.08
N ALA A 145 -18.98 -2.15 4.89
CA ALA A 145 -19.35 -2.91 3.71
C ALA A 145 -18.30 -3.94 3.28
N PRO A 146 -17.00 -3.59 3.19
CA PRO A 146 -15.94 -4.58 2.99
C PRO A 146 -15.91 -5.73 4.00
N LEU A 147 -16.00 -5.41 5.30
CA LEU A 147 -15.99 -6.41 6.37
C LEU A 147 -17.27 -7.27 6.38
N SER A 148 -18.40 -6.72 5.94
CA SER A 148 -19.66 -7.46 5.80
C SER A 148 -19.56 -8.54 4.72
N HIS A 149 -18.91 -8.25 3.60
CA HIS A 149 -18.63 -9.25 2.56
C HIS A 149 -17.71 -10.37 3.09
N CYS A 150 -16.73 -10.03 3.94
CA CYS A 150 -15.92 -11.04 4.62
C CYS A 150 -16.75 -11.88 5.60
N ALA A 151 -17.62 -11.26 6.38
CA ALA A 151 -18.50 -11.96 7.33
C ALA A 151 -19.54 -12.85 6.63
N LEU A 152 -20.05 -12.45 5.45
CA LEU A 152 -20.90 -13.32 4.62
C LEU A 152 -20.18 -14.63 4.28
N THR A 153 -18.92 -14.56 3.87
CA THR A 153 -18.13 -15.76 3.56
C THR A 153 -18.03 -16.68 4.77
N LEU A 154 -17.81 -16.15 5.98
CA LEU A 154 -17.78 -16.96 7.21
C LEU A 154 -19.13 -17.65 7.48
N MET A 155 -20.25 -17.02 7.11
CA MET A 155 -21.60 -17.58 7.20
C MET A 155 -21.93 -18.57 6.06
N GLY A 156 -20.99 -18.81 5.13
CA GLY A 156 -21.19 -19.66 3.95
C GLY A 156 -22.03 -18.99 2.85
N GLU A 157 -22.15 -17.66 2.90
CA GLU A 157 -22.93 -16.84 1.98
C GLU A 157 -22.03 -15.96 1.09
N GLY A 158 -22.58 -15.48 -0.03
CA GLY A 158 -21.85 -14.64 -0.97
C GLY A 158 -20.91 -15.44 -1.89
N GLU A 159 -20.02 -14.71 -2.56
CA GLU A 159 -19.03 -15.26 -3.48
C GLU A 159 -17.62 -15.08 -2.90
N ALA A 160 -16.74 -16.03 -3.16
CA ALA A 160 -15.34 -15.95 -2.82
C ALA A 160 -14.47 -16.54 -3.94
N GLU A 161 -13.21 -16.13 -3.97
CA GLU A 161 -12.17 -16.66 -4.82
C GLU A 161 -11.46 -17.81 -4.11
N GLY A 162 -11.39 -18.98 -4.75
CA GLY A 162 -10.68 -20.15 -4.24
C GLY A 162 -9.14 -20.04 -4.33
N PRO A 163 -8.42 -21.08 -3.86
CA PRO A 163 -6.95 -21.17 -3.98
C PRO A 163 -6.43 -21.13 -5.43
N ASP A 164 -7.24 -21.58 -6.39
CA ASP A 164 -6.94 -21.65 -7.81
C ASP A 164 -7.27 -20.35 -8.57
N GLY A 165 -7.80 -19.34 -7.86
CA GLY A 165 -8.25 -18.07 -8.45
C GLY A 165 -9.68 -18.12 -9.02
N THR A 166 -10.39 -19.25 -8.89
CA THR A 166 -11.75 -19.40 -9.42
C THR A 166 -12.77 -18.78 -8.46
N LEU A 167 -13.74 -18.02 -8.99
CA LEU A 167 -14.87 -17.53 -8.22
C LEU A 167 -15.94 -18.62 -8.07
N ALA A 168 -16.44 -18.79 -6.84
CA ALA A 168 -17.51 -19.74 -6.54
C ALA A 168 -18.33 -19.28 -5.31
N PRO A 169 -19.53 -19.85 -5.09
CA PRO A 169 -20.29 -19.62 -3.87
C PRO A 169 -19.46 -19.97 -2.62
N ALA A 170 -19.45 -19.09 -1.63
CA ALA A 170 -18.62 -19.26 -0.43
C ALA A 170 -18.88 -20.59 0.29
N GLY A 171 -20.14 -20.98 0.45
CA GLY A 171 -20.51 -22.24 1.10
C GLY A 171 -19.95 -23.49 0.42
N GLU A 172 -19.82 -23.49 -0.92
CA GLU A 172 -19.21 -24.60 -1.66
C GLU A 172 -17.70 -24.68 -1.40
N LEU A 173 -17.02 -23.53 -1.39
CA LEU A 173 -15.59 -23.45 -1.09
C LEU A 173 -15.28 -23.86 0.35
N LEU A 174 -16.09 -23.42 1.32
CA LEU A 174 -15.96 -23.83 2.73
C LEU A 174 -16.14 -25.34 2.88
N ALA A 175 -17.20 -25.91 2.29
CA ALA A 175 -17.46 -27.34 2.34
C ALA A 175 -16.32 -28.17 1.71
N ALA A 176 -15.75 -27.70 0.60
CA ALA A 176 -14.61 -28.35 -0.06
C ALA A 176 -13.35 -28.40 0.82
N HIS A 177 -13.22 -27.50 1.80
CA HIS A 177 -12.10 -27.44 2.74
C HIS A 177 -12.46 -27.94 4.15
N GLY A 178 -13.67 -28.51 4.33
CA GLY A 178 -14.13 -29.02 5.62
C GLY A 178 -14.34 -27.93 6.68
N ILE A 179 -14.61 -26.69 6.25
CA ILE A 179 -14.88 -25.56 7.14
C ILE A 179 -16.39 -25.45 7.34
N GLU A 180 -16.85 -25.51 8.59
CA GLU A 180 -18.26 -25.32 8.92
C GLU A 180 -18.60 -23.82 8.97
N PRO A 181 -19.67 -23.36 8.27
CA PRO A 181 -20.11 -21.98 8.35
C PRO A 181 -20.55 -21.57 9.76
N VAL A 182 -20.25 -20.33 10.15
CA VAL A 182 -20.62 -19.82 11.49
C VAL A 182 -22.09 -19.35 11.53
N GLU A 183 -22.82 -19.74 12.58
CA GLU A 183 -24.10 -19.13 12.91
C GLU A 183 -23.90 -18.06 13.99
N LEU A 184 -23.95 -16.78 13.60
CA LEU A 184 -23.62 -15.66 14.48
C LEU A 184 -24.57 -15.47 15.67
N ARG A 185 -23.99 -15.10 16.82
CA ARG A 185 -24.67 -14.78 18.09
C ARG A 185 -24.46 -13.33 18.50
N GLU A 186 -25.07 -12.92 19.62
CA GLU A 186 -25.08 -11.54 20.10
C GLU A 186 -23.70 -10.88 19.98
N LYS A 187 -23.67 -9.64 19.48
CA LYS A 187 -22.48 -8.83 19.20
C LYS A 187 -21.60 -9.29 18.03
N GLU A 188 -21.63 -10.55 17.62
CA GLU A 188 -20.65 -11.09 16.65
C GLU A 188 -20.77 -10.47 15.26
N GLY A 189 -21.98 -10.19 14.79
CA GLY A 189 -22.18 -9.48 13.53
C GLY A 189 -21.49 -8.11 13.57
N LEU A 190 -21.81 -7.28 14.56
CA LEU A 190 -21.18 -5.96 14.67
C LEU A 190 -19.65 -6.05 14.87
N ALA A 191 -19.19 -6.99 15.71
CA ALA A 191 -17.77 -7.17 15.99
C ALA A 191 -16.95 -7.62 14.78
N LEU A 192 -17.55 -8.26 13.78
CA LEU A 192 -16.88 -8.62 12.53
C LEU A 192 -16.83 -7.46 11.54
N LEU A 193 -17.76 -6.50 11.65
CA LEU A 193 -17.99 -5.43 10.68
C LEU A 193 -17.25 -4.13 11.02
N ASN A 194 -16.83 -3.97 12.27
CA ASN A 194 -16.43 -2.67 12.81
C ASN A 194 -14.92 -2.58 13.07
N GLY A 195 -14.17 -2.02 12.12
CA GLY A 195 -12.74 -1.74 12.26
C GLY A 195 -12.11 -1.00 11.07
N THR A 196 -10.91 -0.47 11.26
CA THR A 196 -10.11 0.26 10.24
C THR A 196 -9.19 -0.67 9.45
N ASP A 197 -9.53 -1.95 9.43
CA ASP A 197 -8.66 -3.06 9.03
C ASP A 197 -8.22 -2.96 7.56
N GLY A 198 -9.09 -2.51 6.65
CA GLY A 198 -8.79 -2.43 5.22
C GLY A 198 -7.86 -1.28 4.87
N MET A 199 -8.14 -0.10 5.40
CA MET A 199 -7.26 1.06 5.23
C MET A 199 -5.88 0.85 5.87
N LEU A 200 -5.81 0.17 7.02
CA LEU A 200 -4.53 -0.19 7.65
C LEU A 200 -3.75 -1.19 6.80
N GLY A 201 -4.41 -2.25 6.30
CA GLY A 201 -3.76 -3.24 5.43
C GLY A 201 -3.16 -2.61 4.18
N MET A 202 -3.91 -1.71 3.52
CA MET A 202 -3.42 -0.97 2.36
C MET A 202 -2.32 0.05 2.71
N LEU A 203 -2.35 0.67 3.89
CA LEU A 203 -1.26 1.53 4.37
C LEU A 203 0.05 0.72 4.51
N ILE A 204 -0.01 -0.45 5.14
CA ILE A 204 1.15 -1.33 5.34
C ILE A 204 1.72 -1.80 3.98
N MET A 205 0.87 -2.21 3.05
CA MET A 205 1.28 -2.53 1.68
C MET A 205 1.91 -1.35 0.97
N GLY A 206 1.29 -0.16 1.07
CA GLY A 206 1.81 1.07 0.49
C GLY A 206 3.18 1.43 1.05
N LEU A 207 3.40 1.29 2.36
CA LEU A 207 4.70 1.51 3.00
C LEU A 207 5.77 0.56 2.49
N ALA A 208 5.46 -0.74 2.36
CA ALA A 208 6.39 -1.74 1.85
C ALA A 208 6.77 -1.51 0.38
N ASP A 209 5.77 -1.18 -0.45
CA ASP A 209 5.99 -0.90 -1.87
C ASP A 209 6.81 0.40 -2.03
N LEU A 210 6.47 1.45 -1.28
CA LEU A 210 7.18 2.72 -1.33
C LEU A 210 8.62 2.61 -0.81
N ASP A 211 8.93 1.76 0.18
CA ASP A 211 10.34 1.53 0.58
C ASP A 211 11.21 1.10 -0.60
N THR A 212 10.68 0.19 -1.43
CA THR A 212 11.35 -0.26 -2.65
C THR A 212 11.40 0.84 -3.70
N LEU A 213 10.31 1.58 -3.89
CA LEU A 213 10.23 2.62 -4.92
C LEU A 213 11.07 3.86 -4.61
N TYR A 214 11.23 4.26 -3.35
CA TYR A 214 12.11 5.38 -3.00
C TYR A 214 13.59 5.03 -3.22
N LYS A 215 14.00 3.79 -2.93
CA LYS A 215 15.34 3.29 -3.28
C LYS A 215 15.53 3.21 -4.79
N SER A 216 14.53 2.68 -5.50
CA SER A 216 14.51 2.67 -6.97
C SER A 216 14.62 4.08 -7.54
N ALA A 217 13.95 5.06 -6.96
CA ALA A 217 14.00 6.45 -7.41
C ALA A 217 15.36 7.11 -7.19
N ASP A 218 16.09 6.77 -6.11
CA ASP A 218 17.48 7.22 -5.94
C ASP A 218 18.38 6.59 -7.01
N ILE A 219 18.20 5.30 -7.30
CA ILE A 219 18.97 4.58 -8.33
C ILE A 219 18.69 5.21 -9.70
N THR A 220 17.43 5.39 -10.11
CA THR A 220 17.11 6.01 -11.40
C THR A 220 17.55 7.46 -11.48
N ALA A 221 17.47 8.22 -10.39
CA ALA A 221 18.01 9.58 -10.32
C ALA A 221 19.53 9.62 -10.49
N ALA A 222 20.25 8.65 -9.91
CA ALA A 222 21.69 8.52 -10.05
C ALA A 222 22.06 8.16 -11.50
N LEU A 223 21.38 7.19 -12.12
CA LEU A 223 21.57 6.85 -13.54
C LEU A 223 21.26 8.04 -14.46
N SER A 224 20.19 8.79 -14.18
CA SER A 224 19.85 10.01 -14.91
C SER A 224 20.91 11.11 -14.74
N LEU A 225 21.45 11.30 -13.53
CA LEU A 225 22.55 12.24 -13.27
C LEU A 225 23.78 11.86 -14.08
N GLU A 226 24.16 10.58 -14.04
CA GLU A 226 25.29 10.03 -14.76
C GLU A 226 25.14 10.18 -16.28
N ALA A 227 23.98 9.81 -16.82
CA ALA A 227 23.65 9.95 -18.24
C ALA A 227 23.67 11.42 -18.71
N LEU A 228 23.35 12.38 -17.84
CA LEU A 228 23.38 13.82 -18.11
C LEU A 228 24.75 14.47 -17.90
N LEU A 229 25.79 13.68 -17.59
CA LEU A 229 27.13 14.18 -17.26
C LEU A 229 27.07 15.21 -16.12
N GLY A 230 26.26 14.90 -15.10
CA GLY A 230 26.03 15.73 -13.92
C GLY A 230 27.20 15.75 -12.95
N THR A 231 27.09 16.60 -11.93
CA THR A 231 28.06 16.67 -10.84
C THR A 231 27.52 15.96 -9.59
N ASP A 232 28.27 14.99 -9.10
CA ASP A 232 28.01 14.26 -7.85
C ASP A 232 28.37 15.08 -6.60
N LYS A 233 29.10 16.20 -6.75
CA LYS A 233 29.46 17.12 -5.65
C LYS A 233 28.25 17.63 -4.87
N VAL A 234 27.07 17.67 -5.48
CA VAL A 234 25.82 18.10 -4.83
C VAL A 234 25.30 17.07 -3.82
N LEU A 235 25.87 15.86 -3.81
CA LEU A 235 25.54 14.74 -2.92
C LEU A 235 26.50 14.64 -1.73
N ALA A 236 27.45 15.56 -1.60
CA ALA A 236 28.46 15.53 -0.56
C ALA A 236 27.82 15.51 0.85
N PRO A 237 28.20 14.59 1.75
CA PRO A 237 27.54 14.39 3.05
C PRO A 237 27.45 15.67 3.91
N GLU A 238 28.44 16.56 3.83
CA GLU A 238 28.47 17.83 4.55
C GLU A 238 27.33 18.77 4.13
N LEU A 239 26.90 18.75 2.87
CA LEU A 239 25.79 19.58 2.38
C LEU A 239 24.47 19.14 3.00
N HIS A 240 24.28 17.84 3.16
CA HIS A 240 23.06 17.26 3.72
C HIS A 240 23.06 17.30 5.26
N THR A 241 24.23 17.34 5.88
CA THR A 241 24.37 17.54 7.34
C THR A 241 23.92 18.95 7.76
N ILE A 242 24.19 19.98 6.94
CA ILE A 242 23.78 21.38 7.23
C ILE A 242 22.24 21.54 7.21
N ARG A 243 21.53 20.67 6.48
CA ARG A 243 20.06 20.61 6.47
C ARG A 243 19.60 19.19 6.88
N PRO A 244 19.52 18.89 8.19
CA PRO A 244 19.57 17.52 8.73
C PRO A 244 18.22 16.78 8.67
N HIS A 245 17.58 16.76 7.51
CA HIS A 245 16.46 15.85 7.24
C HIS A 245 17.03 14.42 7.04
N PRO A 246 16.63 13.42 7.85
CA PRO A 246 17.16 12.06 7.75
C PRO A 246 16.95 11.45 6.36
N GLY A 247 15.74 11.56 5.81
CA GLY A 247 15.42 11.06 4.48
C GLY A 247 16.27 11.71 3.38
N GLN A 248 16.59 13.01 3.52
CA GLN A 248 17.46 13.72 2.56
C GLN A 248 18.88 13.16 2.57
N SER A 249 19.41 12.91 3.77
CA SER A 249 20.75 12.34 3.93
C SER A 249 20.81 10.91 3.40
N ALA A 250 19.77 10.11 3.65
CA ALA A 250 19.65 8.74 3.12
C ALA A 250 19.63 8.73 1.58
N SER A 251 18.81 9.57 0.96
CA SER A 251 18.73 9.66 -0.51
C SER A 251 20.05 10.09 -1.15
N ALA A 252 20.71 11.11 -0.58
CA ALA A 252 22.01 11.56 -1.08
C ALA A 252 23.08 10.47 -0.95
N ALA A 253 23.12 9.76 0.19
CA ALA A 253 24.05 8.67 0.42
C ALA A 253 23.82 7.51 -0.58
N ASN A 254 22.56 7.15 -0.86
CA ASN A 254 22.22 6.13 -1.84
C ASN A 254 22.70 6.52 -3.24
N MET A 255 22.38 7.74 -3.70
CA MET A 255 22.83 8.24 -5.00
C MET A 255 24.36 8.27 -5.11
N LEU A 256 25.05 8.74 -4.06
CA LEU A 256 26.52 8.79 -4.02
C LEU A 256 27.13 7.38 -4.10
N ALA A 257 26.53 6.40 -3.42
CA ALA A 257 26.97 5.01 -3.48
C ALA A 257 26.81 4.41 -4.89
N VAL A 258 25.70 4.70 -5.57
CA VAL A 258 25.45 4.24 -6.95
C VAL A 258 26.44 4.86 -7.95
N LEU A 259 26.78 6.14 -7.78
CA LEU A 259 27.69 6.86 -8.67
C LEU A 259 29.18 6.58 -8.43
N ALA A 260 29.52 5.86 -7.35
CA ALA A 260 30.91 5.65 -6.96
C ALA A 260 31.74 5.01 -8.09
N GLY A 261 32.80 5.72 -8.52
CA GLY A 261 33.68 5.27 -9.60
C GLY A 261 33.15 5.50 -11.01
N SER A 262 32.13 6.34 -11.19
CA SER A 262 31.71 6.78 -12.51
C SER A 262 32.80 7.60 -13.22
N GLY A 263 33.03 7.30 -14.49
CA GLY A 263 33.78 8.14 -15.42
C GLY A 263 32.92 9.09 -16.23
N LEU A 264 31.59 9.12 -16.01
CA LEU A 264 30.64 10.03 -16.67
C LEU A 264 30.30 11.24 -15.81
N THR A 265 30.45 11.12 -14.49
CA THR A 265 30.24 12.23 -13.56
C THR A 265 31.41 13.20 -13.60
N GLY A 266 31.11 14.48 -13.53
CA GLY A 266 32.08 15.54 -13.74
C GLY A 266 31.77 16.30 -15.02
N HIS A 267 31.92 17.62 -14.99
CA HIS A 267 31.55 18.45 -16.12
C HIS A 267 32.55 18.28 -17.26
N HIS A 268 32.25 17.39 -18.21
CA HIS A 268 33.06 17.12 -19.41
C HIS A 268 32.88 18.16 -20.54
N GLN A 269 32.48 19.40 -20.21
CA GLN A 269 32.32 20.47 -21.21
C GLN A 269 33.48 21.46 -21.07
N ASP A 270 34.48 21.31 -21.94
CA ASP A 270 35.75 22.07 -21.87
C ASP A 270 35.58 23.59 -22.15
N ASP A 271 34.56 23.97 -22.93
CA ASP A 271 34.40 25.36 -23.41
C ASP A 271 33.43 26.23 -22.58
N ALA A 272 32.65 25.63 -21.68
CA ALA A 272 31.73 26.33 -20.77
C ALA A 272 31.38 25.43 -19.57
N PRO A 273 32.15 25.47 -18.47
CA PRO A 273 31.90 24.61 -17.33
C PRO A 273 30.55 24.96 -16.70
N ARG A 274 29.58 24.03 -16.78
CA ARG A 274 28.30 24.16 -16.09
C ARG A 274 28.58 24.19 -14.59
N VAL A 275 28.22 25.29 -13.92
CA VAL A 275 28.46 25.44 -12.47
C VAL A 275 27.42 24.67 -11.64
N GLN A 276 26.21 24.51 -12.16
CA GLN A 276 25.11 23.84 -11.45
C GLN A 276 24.23 23.03 -12.39
N ASP A 277 23.83 21.85 -11.92
CA ASP A 277 22.78 21.07 -12.55
C ASP A 277 21.39 21.66 -12.25
N ALA A 278 20.43 21.31 -13.10
CA ALA A 278 19.04 21.65 -12.90
C ALA A 278 18.42 20.93 -11.71
N TYR A 279 17.31 21.48 -11.19
CA TYR A 279 16.71 21.02 -9.94
C TYR A 279 16.19 19.59 -10.01
N SER A 280 15.72 19.09 -11.16
CA SER A 280 15.24 17.70 -11.23
C SER A 280 16.33 16.66 -10.94
N VAL A 281 17.60 17.03 -11.13
CA VAL A 281 18.79 16.24 -10.78
C VAL A 281 19.32 16.67 -9.42
N ARG A 282 19.63 17.96 -9.26
CA ARG A 282 20.31 18.50 -8.07
C ARG A 282 19.47 18.45 -6.79
N CYS A 283 18.15 18.57 -6.91
CA CYS A 283 17.23 18.55 -5.78
C CYS A 283 16.61 17.16 -5.53
N ALA A 284 17.09 16.11 -6.22
CA ALA A 284 16.56 14.76 -6.05
C ALA A 284 16.63 14.27 -4.58
N PRO A 285 17.75 14.45 -3.84
CA PRO A 285 17.80 14.07 -2.43
C PRO A 285 16.80 14.80 -1.55
N GLN A 286 16.54 16.08 -1.81
CA GLN A 286 15.63 16.91 -1.03
C GLN A 286 14.18 16.45 -1.22
N VAL A 287 13.79 16.12 -2.46
CA VAL A 287 12.42 15.67 -2.77
C VAL A 287 12.18 14.24 -2.32
N ALA A 288 13.06 13.30 -2.70
CA ALA A 288 12.95 11.91 -2.27
C ALA A 288 13.10 11.77 -0.74
N GLY A 289 13.94 12.63 -0.14
CA GLY A 289 14.11 12.68 1.30
C GLY A 289 12.88 13.18 2.08
N ALA A 290 12.21 14.22 1.59
CA ALA A 290 10.95 14.68 2.20
C ALA A 290 9.87 13.60 2.17
N GLY A 291 9.82 12.84 1.08
CA GLY A 291 8.96 11.66 0.97
C GLY A 291 9.29 10.58 2.01
N ARG A 292 10.56 10.22 2.17
CA ARG A 292 11.00 9.26 3.22
C ARG A 292 10.65 9.70 4.64
N ASP A 293 10.81 10.98 4.96
CA ASP A 293 10.40 11.52 6.26
C ASP A 293 8.87 11.40 6.44
N THR A 294 8.09 11.52 5.36
CA THR A 294 6.64 11.27 5.35
C THR A 294 6.31 9.79 5.56
N LEU A 295 7.05 8.86 4.95
CA LEU A 295 6.93 7.41 5.23
C LEU A 295 7.22 7.09 6.70
N ALA A 296 8.21 7.72 7.30
CA ALA A 296 8.53 7.52 8.72
C ALA A 296 7.37 7.94 9.63
N HIS A 297 6.70 9.06 9.32
CA HIS A 297 5.48 9.46 10.02
C HIS A 297 4.33 8.46 9.82
N ALA A 298 4.14 8.00 8.59
CA ALA A 298 3.11 7.02 8.25
C ALA A 298 3.33 5.67 8.95
N ARG A 299 4.58 5.21 9.10
CA ARG A 299 4.93 4.02 9.92
C ARG A 299 4.53 4.17 11.37
N LEU A 300 4.83 5.32 11.98
CA LEU A 300 4.44 5.58 13.36
C LEU A 300 2.91 5.47 13.57
N VAL A 301 2.13 5.93 12.59
CA VAL A 301 0.67 5.77 12.63
C VAL A 301 0.27 4.31 12.44
N ALA A 302 0.85 3.60 11.47
CA ALA A 302 0.58 2.18 11.24
C ALA A 302 0.93 1.31 12.47
N GLU A 303 2.05 1.56 13.14
CA GLU A 303 2.46 0.87 14.36
C GLU A 303 1.45 1.06 15.50
N ARG A 304 0.92 2.28 15.65
CA ARG A 304 -0.11 2.57 16.67
C ARG A 304 -1.43 1.90 16.34
N GLU A 305 -1.84 1.93 15.08
CA GLU A 305 -3.07 1.30 14.62
C GLU A 305 -2.98 -0.24 14.73
N LEU A 306 -1.82 -0.83 14.39
CA LEU A 306 -1.53 -2.24 14.62
C LEU A 306 -1.57 -2.63 16.09
N ALA A 307 -1.20 -1.73 17.01
CA ALA A 307 -1.33 -1.99 18.44
C ALA A 307 -2.78 -1.87 18.95
N ALA A 308 -3.66 -1.16 18.25
CA ALA A 308 -5.02 -0.86 18.69
C ALA A 308 -5.98 -2.07 18.59
N ALA A 309 -7.00 -2.09 19.44
CA ALA A 309 -8.17 -2.96 19.30
C ALA A 309 -9.35 -2.10 18.84
N VAL A 310 -9.56 -2.05 17.52
CA VAL A 310 -10.56 -1.18 16.90
C VAL A 310 -11.88 -1.94 16.74
N ASP A 311 -12.82 -1.68 17.65
CA ASP A 311 -14.18 -2.23 17.64
C ASP A 311 -15.12 -1.28 18.41
N ASN A 312 -16.43 -1.48 18.29
CA ASN A 312 -17.42 -0.86 19.16
C ASN A 312 -18.72 -1.68 19.28
N PRO A 313 -19.27 -1.83 20.49
CA PRO A 313 -18.66 -1.46 21.77
C PRO A 313 -17.52 -2.41 22.14
N VAL A 314 -16.60 -1.98 23.01
CA VAL A 314 -15.45 -2.79 23.46
C VAL A 314 -15.66 -3.34 24.87
N VAL A 315 -15.11 -4.52 25.11
CA VAL A 315 -14.97 -5.11 26.45
C VAL A 315 -13.71 -4.53 27.10
N LEU A 316 -13.86 -3.75 28.16
CA LEU A 316 -12.76 -3.18 28.92
C LEU A 316 -12.25 -4.13 30.02
N PRO A 317 -11.01 -3.93 30.50
CA PRO A 317 -10.55 -4.57 31.73
C PRO A 317 -11.56 -4.38 32.87
N GLY A 318 -11.88 -5.46 33.59
CA GLY A 318 -12.93 -5.47 34.62
C GLY A 318 -14.33 -5.83 34.10
N GLY A 319 -14.49 -6.12 32.81
CA GLY A 319 -15.72 -6.68 32.25
C GLY A 319 -16.82 -5.68 31.90
N ARG A 320 -16.49 -4.38 31.90
CA ARG A 320 -17.41 -3.33 31.47
C ARG A 320 -17.42 -3.25 29.94
N VAL A 321 -18.61 -3.10 29.34
CA VAL A 321 -18.77 -2.91 27.89
C VAL A 321 -19.11 -1.46 27.63
N GLU A 322 -18.27 -0.78 26.83
CA GLU A 322 -18.40 0.66 26.58
C GLU A 322 -18.46 1.00 25.10
N SER A 323 -19.37 1.92 24.77
CA SER A 323 -19.45 2.53 23.46
C SER A 323 -18.38 3.60 23.30
N ASN A 324 -17.74 3.69 22.15
CA ASN A 324 -16.65 4.62 21.84
C ASN A 324 -16.61 4.96 20.34
N GLY A 325 -15.61 5.73 19.90
CA GLY A 325 -15.41 6.14 18.50
C GLY A 325 -14.07 5.69 17.90
N ASN A 326 -13.41 4.67 18.45
CA ASN A 326 -12.09 4.21 18.00
C ASN A 326 -12.10 3.70 16.55
N PHE A 327 -13.26 3.31 16.03
CA PHE A 327 -13.46 2.92 14.63
C PHE A 327 -13.32 4.05 13.61
N HIS A 328 -13.13 5.29 14.05
CA HIS A 328 -12.96 6.43 13.16
C HIS A 328 -11.52 6.52 12.63
N GLY A 329 -11.32 6.14 11.37
CA GLY A 329 -10.00 5.98 10.73
C GLY A 329 -9.24 7.27 10.36
N ALA A 330 -9.51 8.40 11.02
CA ALA A 330 -8.88 9.69 10.69
C ALA A 330 -7.34 9.65 10.73
N PRO A 331 -6.69 9.06 11.76
CA PRO A 331 -5.23 8.99 11.80
C PRO A 331 -4.63 8.30 10.57
N VAL A 332 -5.25 7.18 10.16
CA VAL A 332 -4.82 6.38 9.00
C VAL A 332 -5.11 7.11 7.69
N ALA A 333 -6.30 7.71 7.57
CA ALA A 333 -6.70 8.47 6.38
C ALA A 333 -5.74 9.61 6.05
N TYR A 334 -5.27 10.35 7.06
CA TYR A 334 -4.35 11.46 6.87
C TYR A 334 -3.01 11.03 6.29
N VAL A 335 -2.39 9.98 6.86
CA VAL A 335 -1.09 9.52 6.36
C VAL A 335 -1.18 8.86 4.99
N LEU A 336 -2.30 8.21 4.66
CA LEU A 336 -2.56 7.72 3.30
C LEU A 336 -2.57 8.88 2.28
N ASP A 337 -3.21 10.00 2.63
CA ASP A 337 -3.22 11.20 1.79
C ASP A 337 -1.85 11.86 1.69
N PHE A 338 -1.09 11.94 2.79
CA PHE A 338 0.26 12.48 2.79
C PHE A 338 1.19 11.66 1.88
N LEU A 339 1.08 10.33 1.91
CA LEU A 339 1.83 9.46 1.03
C LEU A 339 1.44 9.63 -0.44
N ALA A 340 0.15 9.82 -0.75
CA ALA A 340 -0.29 10.06 -2.13
C ALA A 340 0.29 11.38 -2.70
N ILE A 341 0.35 12.43 -1.87
CA ILE A 341 0.99 13.71 -2.22
C ILE A 341 2.49 13.51 -2.46
N ALA A 342 3.19 12.86 -1.53
CA ALA A 342 4.63 12.64 -1.64
C ALA A 342 5.00 11.78 -2.86
N ALA A 343 4.20 10.73 -3.16
CA ALA A 343 4.39 9.91 -4.35
C ALA A 343 4.19 10.71 -5.65
N ALA A 344 3.19 11.62 -5.70
CA ALA A 344 2.96 12.47 -6.86
C ALA A 344 4.11 13.45 -7.12
N ASP A 345 4.68 14.03 -6.06
CA ASP A 345 5.85 14.91 -6.17
C ASP A 345 7.09 14.15 -6.65
N LEU A 346 7.36 12.96 -6.09
CA LEU A 346 8.45 12.08 -6.53
C LEU A 346 8.30 11.68 -8.01
N GLY A 347 7.10 11.30 -8.43
CA GLY A 347 6.80 10.99 -9.83
C GLY A 347 7.01 12.21 -10.74
N SER A 348 6.61 13.40 -10.29
CA SER A 348 6.80 14.63 -11.05
C SER A 348 8.28 14.98 -11.24
N ILE A 349 9.12 14.86 -10.21
CA ILE A 349 10.56 15.16 -10.37
C ILE A 349 11.27 14.09 -11.23
N ALA A 350 10.87 12.82 -11.16
CA ALA A 350 11.38 11.74 -12.00
C ALA A 350 11.09 11.97 -13.48
N GLU A 351 9.85 12.32 -13.82
CA GLU A 351 9.48 12.64 -15.20
C GLU A 351 10.25 13.86 -15.73
N ARG A 352 10.55 14.86 -14.89
CA ARG A 352 11.42 15.99 -15.26
C ARG A 352 12.89 15.60 -15.49
N ARG A 353 13.35 14.43 -15.05
CA ARG A 353 14.67 13.89 -15.42
C ARG A 353 14.61 13.19 -16.77
N THR A 354 13.59 12.37 -17.02
CA THR A 354 13.33 11.81 -18.36
C THR A 354 13.25 12.91 -19.42
N ASP A 355 12.44 13.95 -19.20
CA ASP A 355 12.29 15.10 -20.09
C ASP A 355 13.64 15.74 -20.49
N ARG A 356 14.62 15.74 -19.58
CA ARG A 356 15.96 16.28 -19.86
C ARG A 356 16.81 15.35 -20.71
N LEU A 357 16.72 14.04 -20.48
CA LEU A 357 17.42 13.04 -21.29
C LEU A 357 16.96 13.09 -22.74
N LEU A 358 15.66 13.35 -22.96
CA LEU A 358 15.05 13.35 -24.29
C LEU A 358 15.25 14.66 -25.06
N ASP A 359 15.61 15.76 -24.41
CA ASP A 359 15.82 17.04 -25.10
C ASP A 359 17.29 17.24 -25.47
N LYS A 360 17.60 17.23 -26.77
CA LYS A 360 18.95 17.46 -27.32
C LYS A 360 19.65 18.73 -26.80
N ASN A 361 18.90 19.76 -26.42
CA ASN A 361 19.46 21.01 -25.93
C ASN A 361 19.81 20.95 -24.43
N ARG A 362 19.31 19.94 -23.71
CA ARG A 362 19.46 19.77 -22.26
C ARG A 362 20.14 18.44 -21.90
N SER A 363 20.35 17.55 -22.86
CA SER A 363 20.88 16.20 -22.68
C SER A 363 22.39 16.09 -22.91
N HIS A 364 23.06 17.19 -23.25
CA HIS A 364 24.52 17.27 -23.41
C HIS A 364 25.09 16.34 -24.48
N GLY A 365 24.52 16.38 -25.69
CA GLY A 365 25.04 15.65 -26.85
C GLY A 365 24.39 14.29 -27.10
N LEU A 366 23.34 13.93 -26.34
CA LEU A 366 22.50 12.78 -26.69
C LEU A 366 21.58 13.14 -27.88
N PRO A 367 21.25 12.17 -28.75
CA PRO A 367 20.30 12.39 -29.84
C PRO A 367 18.92 12.78 -29.29
N PRO A 368 18.15 13.61 -30.02
CA PRO A 368 16.80 13.98 -29.59
C PRO A 368 15.93 12.74 -29.38
N PHE A 369 15.20 12.71 -28.27
CA PHE A 369 14.36 11.60 -27.82
C PHE A 369 15.09 10.27 -27.65
N LEU A 370 16.44 10.30 -27.59
CA LEU A 370 17.29 9.11 -27.61
C LEU A 370 17.06 8.23 -28.86
N ALA A 371 16.57 8.81 -29.96
CA ALA A 371 16.32 8.11 -31.21
C ALA A 371 17.64 7.63 -31.87
N ASP A 372 17.55 6.55 -32.66
CA ASP A 372 18.69 6.02 -33.43
C ASP A 372 18.96 6.89 -34.67
N ASP A 373 17.99 6.98 -35.60
CA ASP A 373 17.99 7.96 -36.70
C ASP A 373 16.90 9.03 -36.48
N ALA A 374 17.25 10.09 -35.78
CA ALA A 374 16.32 11.15 -35.40
C ALA A 374 15.61 11.80 -36.60
N GLY A 375 14.29 11.61 -36.66
CA GLY A 375 13.42 12.12 -37.74
C GLY A 375 12.82 11.00 -38.59
N VAL A 376 13.52 9.86 -38.69
CA VAL A 376 12.93 8.58 -39.13
C VAL A 376 12.36 7.86 -37.91
N ASP A 377 13.16 7.78 -36.84
CA ASP A 377 12.79 7.26 -35.53
C ASP A 377 12.32 8.39 -34.60
N SER A 378 11.32 8.07 -33.78
CA SER A 378 10.82 8.92 -32.69
C SER A 378 11.45 8.58 -31.34
N GLY A 379 12.16 7.45 -31.22
CA GLY A 379 12.80 7.02 -29.99
C GLY A 379 11.80 6.91 -28.84
N LEU A 380 12.10 7.58 -27.73
CA LEU A 380 11.28 7.55 -26.52
C LEU A 380 10.26 8.69 -26.41
N MET A 381 9.99 9.41 -27.51
CA MET A 381 9.05 10.53 -27.52
C MET A 381 7.69 10.17 -26.89
N ILE A 382 7.11 9.05 -27.30
CA ILE A 382 5.78 8.64 -26.81
C ILE A 382 5.83 7.98 -25.43
N ALA A 383 6.96 7.37 -25.04
CA ALA A 383 7.14 6.93 -23.65
C ALA A 383 7.06 8.12 -22.67
N GLN A 384 7.60 9.28 -23.05
CA GLN A 384 7.45 10.50 -22.26
C GLN A 384 5.98 10.92 -22.13
N TYR A 385 5.16 10.76 -23.18
CA TYR A 385 3.74 11.12 -23.11
C TYR A 385 3.00 10.24 -22.12
N THR A 386 3.29 8.93 -22.12
CA THR A 386 2.77 8.00 -21.12
C THR A 386 3.21 8.42 -19.71
N GLN A 387 4.49 8.73 -19.50
CA GLN A 387 4.99 9.18 -18.20
C GLN A 387 4.32 10.47 -17.71
N ALA A 388 4.16 11.46 -18.61
CA ALA A 388 3.51 12.73 -18.30
C ALA A 388 2.02 12.54 -17.98
N ALA A 389 1.32 11.65 -18.68
CA ALA A 389 -0.08 11.31 -18.39
C ALA A 389 -0.23 10.68 -17.00
N LEU A 390 0.67 9.77 -16.62
CA LEU A 390 0.71 9.15 -15.29
C LEU A 390 0.93 10.20 -14.19
N VAL A 391 1.89 11.12 -14.38
CA VAL A 391 2.13 12.23 -13.43
C VAL A 391 0.89 13.13 -13.31
N SER A 392 0.21 13.41 -14.42
CA SER A 392 -1.04 14.20 -14.41
C SER A 392 -2.14 13.52 -13.59
N GLU A 393 -2.27 12.20 -13.71
CA GLU A 393 -3.20 11.41 -12.90
C GLU A 393 -2.82 11.40 -11.43
N MET A 394 -1.55 11.20 -11.09
CA MET A 394 -1.08 11.24 -9.71
C MET A 394 -1.36 12.58 -9.02
N LYS A 395 -1.29 13.71 -9.75
CA LYS A 395 -1.67 15.02 -9.21
C LYS A 395 -3.15 15.11 -8.85
N ARG A 396 -4.04 14.41 -9.56
CA ARG A 396 -5.45 14.30 -9.19
C ARG A 396 -5.65 13.38 -7.98
N LEU A 397 -4.95 12.25 -7.94
CA LEU A 397 -4.96 11.32 -6.80
C LEU A 397 -4.36 11.93 -5.52
N ALA A 398 -3.52 12.96 -5.64
CA ALA A 398 -2.96 13.69 -4.51
C ALA A 398 -3.99 14.60 -3.81
N VAL A 399 -5.17 14.85 -4.41
CA VAL A 399 -6.25 15.59 -3.73
C VAL A 399 -6.71 14.78 -2.49
N PRO A 400 -6.66 15.35 -1.27
CA PRO A 400 -6.98 14.62 -0.05
C PRO A 400 -8.42 14.10 -0.03
N ALA A 401 -8.59 12.79 0.19
CA ALA A 401 -9.91 12.21 0.45
C ALA A 401 -10.32 12.45 1.91
N SER A 402 -9.35 12.49 2.82
CA SER A 402 -9.56 12.67 4.26
C SER A 402 -10.03 14.06 4.67
N ALA A 403 -10.02 15.01 3.74
CA ALA A 403 -10.56 16.35 3.93
C ALA A 403 -12.07 16.43 3.61
N ASP A 404 -12.64 15.36 3.03
CA ASP A 404 -14.06 15.25 2.72
C ASP A 404 -14.80 14.43 3.78
N SER A 405 -16.11 14.71 3.92
CA SER A 405 -17.02 13.97 4.77
C SER A 405 -18.46 14.25 4.34
N ILE A 406 -19.26 13.19 4.19
CA ILE A 406 -20.68 13.30 3.86
C ILE A 406 -21.50 12.68 5.00
N PRO A 407 -22.35 13.45 5.69
CA PRO A 407 -23.23 12.93 6.73
C PRO A 407 -24.14 11.82 6.19
N SER A 408 -24.22 10.70 6.91
CA SER A 408 -24.96 9.51 6.54
C SER A 408 -25.88 9.04 7.67
N SER A 409 -26.65 7.98 7.43
CA SER A 409 -27.41 7.28 8.48
C SER A 409 -28.30 8.21 9.33
N ALA A 410 -29.04 9.10 8.67
CA ALA A 410 -29.90 10.10 9.31
C ALA A 410 -29.17 10.99 10.34
N MET A 411 -27.98 11.46 9.99
CA MET A 411 -27.09 12.30 10.83
C MET A 411 -26.47 11.58 12.04
N GLN A 412 -26.63 10.26 12.15
CA GLN A 412 -25.93 9.51 13.20
C GLN A 412 -24.43 9.38 12.90
N GLU A 413 -24.08 9.28 11.61
CA GLU A 413 -22.70 9.31 11.11
C GLU A 413 -22.49 10.65 10.41
N ASP A 414 -22.42 11.72 11.20
CA ASP A 414 -22.35 13.10 10.72
C ASP A 414 -20.94 13.55 10.31
N HIS A 415 -19.91 12.81 10.70
CA HIS A 415 -18.52 13.03 10.31
C HIS A 415 -17.78 11.70 10.06
N VAL A 416 -17.06 11.62 8.94
CA VAL A 416 -16.37 10.40 8.49
C VAL A 416 -14.92 10.68 8.07
N SER A 417 -14.08 9.64 7.92
CA SER A 417 -12.65 9.81 7.60
C SER A 417 -12.30 9.67 6.12
N MET A 418 -13.14 8.98 5.34
CA MET A 418 -12.85 8.58 3.96
C MET A 418 -11.53 7.81 3.78
N GLY A 419 -11.03 7.16 4.84
CA GLY A 419 -9.73 6.47 4.84
C GLY A 419 -9.62 5.32 3.83
N TRP A 420 -10.73 4.61 3.55
CA TRP A 420 -10.75 3.59 2.50
C TRP A 420 -10.48 4.19 1.10
N SER A 421 -11.13 5.31 0.77
CA SER A 421 -10.91 6.03 -0.48
C SER A 421 -9.48 6.59 -0.57
N ALA A 422 -8.94 7.10 0.55
CA ALA A 422 -7.55 7.52 0.65
C ALA A 422 -6.57 6.35 0.39
N ALA A 423 -6.90 5.15 0.86
CA ALA A 423 -6.12 3.95 0.62
C ALA A 423 -6.18 3.50 -0.85
N ARG A 424 -7.38 3.43 -1.45
CA ARG A 424 -7.56 3.05 -2.86
C ARG A 424 -6.77 3.96 -3.80
N LYS A 425 -6.84 5.29 -3.62
CA LYS A 425 -6.07 6.22 -4.44
C LYS A 425 -4.56 6.08 -4.24
N LEU A 426 -4.10 5.79 -3.01
CA LEU A 426 -2.68 5.54 -2.76
C LEU A 426 -2.20 4.27 -3.49
N ARG A 427 -2.98 3.19 -3.49
CA ARG A 427 -2.65 1.96 -4.24
C ARG A 427 -2.46 2.26 -5.73
N THR A 428 -3.38 3.01 -6.34
CA THR A 428 -3.26 3.45 -7.74
C THR A 428 -2.03 4.34 -7.94
N ALA A 429 -1.78 5.28 -7.03
CA ALA A 429 -0.61 6.17 -7.10
C ALA A 429 0.72 5.41 -7.02
N VAL A 430 0.82 4.40 -6.16
CA VAL A 430 2.00 3.52 -6.05
C VAL A 430 2.24 2.79 -7.36
N GLY A 431 1.21 2.18 -7.97
CA GLY A 431 1.35 1.53 -9.28
C GLY A 431 1.79 2.49 -10.39
N ASN A 432 1.27 3.72 -10.39
CA ASN A 432 1.68 4.75 -11.34
C ASN A 432 3.12 5.23 -11.10
N LEU A 433 3.56 5.34 -9.85
CA LEU A 433 4.94 5.67 -9.52
C LEU A 433 5.91 4.58 -10.02
N THR A 434 5.58 3.30 -9.86
CA THR A 434 6.36 2.18 -10.44
C THR A 434 6.56 2.36 -11.94
N ARG A 435 5.49 2.66 -12.68
CA ARG A 435 5.53 2.90 -14.14
C ARG A 435 6.34 4.14 -14.52
N ILE A 436 6.23 5.21 -13.74
CA ILE A 436 7.01 6.42 -13.96
C ILE A 436 8.51 6.14 -13.79
N LEU A 437 8.89 5.43 -12.72
CA LEU A 437 10.30 5.06 -12.48
C LEU A 437 10.80 4.05 -13.51
N ALA A 438 9.95 3.14 -14.00
CA ALA A 438 10.30 2.22 -15.09
C ALA A 438 10.62 2.96 -16.40
N ILE A 439 9.84 3.97 -16.76
CA ILE A 439 10.12 4.81 -17.94
C ILE A 439 11.41 5.61 -17.72
N GLU A 440 11.63 6.16 -16.52
CA GLU A 440 12.90 6.84 -16.20
C GLU A 440 14.10 5.89 -16.32
N LEU A 441 14.00 4.68 -15.74
CA LEU A 441 15.03 3.64 -15.84
C LEU A 441 15.36 3.32 -17.30
N TYR A 442 14.33 3.13 -18.12
CA TYR A 442 14.50 2.78 -19.51
C TYR A 442 15.17 3.92 -20.31
N ALA A 443 14.77 5.17 -20.08
CA ALA A 443 15.41 6.32 -20.69
C ALA A 443 16.86 6.50 -20.22
N ALA A 444 17.11 6.38 -18.91
CA ALA A 444 18.44 6.57 -18.33
C ALA A 444 19.42 5.49 -18.80
N THR A 445 19.02 4.22 -18.83
CA THR A 445 19.87 3.12 -19.32
C THR A 445 20.21 3.28 -20.80
N ARG A 446 19.22 3.59 -21.64
CA ARG A 446 19.44 3.91 -23.06
C ARG A 446 20.39 5.10 -23.23
N ALA A 447 20.23 6.14 -22.43
CA ALA A 447 21.08 7.33 -22.48
C ALA A 447 22.53 7.04 -22.03
N VAL A 448 22.75 6.20 -21.02
CA VAL A 448 24.10 5.78 -20.60
C VAL A 448 24.80 5.01 -21.72
N GLU A 449 24.12 4.06 -22.37
CA GLU A 449 24.72 3.26 -23.45
C GLU A 449 25.04 4.08 -24.71
N LEU A 450 24.36 5.21 -24.91
CA LEU A 450 24.66 6.16 -25.99
C LEU A 450 25.87 7.08 -25.70
N ARG A 451 26.50 6.96 -24.52
CA ARG A 451 27.73 7.70 -24.19
C ARG A 451 28.96 6.96 -24.68
N GLU A 452 29.68 7.56 -25.61
CA GLU A 452 30.94 7.02 -26.13
C GLU A 452 32.15 7.50 -25.33
N GLY A 453 33.19 6.65 -25.23
CA GLY A 453 34.49 7.01 -24.65
C GLY A 453 34.53 7.19 -23.13
N LEU A 454 33.41 7.00 -22.43
CA LEU A 454 33.28 7.11 -20.98
C LEU A 454 32.86 5.77 -20.36
N THR A 455 33.22 5.54 -19.10
CA THR A 455 32.88 4.30 -18.38
C THR A 455 31.89 4.60 -17.25
N PRO A 456 30.67 4.04 -17.26
CA PRO A 456 29.71 4.25 -16.18
C PRO A 456 30.12 3.54 -14.90
N ALA A 457 29.52 3.94 -13.77
CA ALA A 457 29.77 3.38 -12.46
C ALA A 457 29.55 1.86 -12.44
N PRO A 458 30.26 1.10 -11.58
CA PRO A 458 30.06 -0.34 -11.45
C PRO A 458 28.59 -0.72 -11.17
N ALA A 459 27.89 0.05 -10.34
CA ALA A 459 26.47 -0.20 -10.05
C ALA A 459 25.58 0.03 -11.29
N THR A 460 25.82 1.08 -12.07
CA THR A 460 25.11 1.32 -13.33
C THR A 460 25.32 0.18 -14.34
N ARG A 461 26.54 -0.34 -14.47
CA ARG A 461 26.80 -1.51 -15.33
C ARG A 461 26.05 -2.76 -14.86
N ALA A 462 25.94 -2.97 -13.55
CA ALA A 462 25.14 -4.06 -13.00
C ALA A 462 23.65 -3.91 -13.33
N VAL A 463 23.11 -2.69 -13.22
CA VAL A 463 21.74 -2.38 -13.65
C VAL A 463 21.56 -2.67 -15.14
N LEU A 464 22.45 -2.16 -16.01
CA LEU A 464 22.40 -2.40 -17.45
C LEU A 464 22.37 -3.90 -17.78
N ALA A 465 23.25 -4.69 -17.19
CA ALA A 465 23.26 -6.14 -17.40
C ALA A 465 21.94 -6.80 -16.95
N ALA A 466 21.42 -6.41 -15.77
CA ALA A 466 20.22 -6.98 -15.20
C ALA A 466 18.95 -6.61 -16.00
N VAL A 467 18.79 -5.36 -16.44
CA VAL A 467 17.61 -4.94 -17.21
C VAL A 467 17.57 -5.60 -18.59
N ARG A 468 18.74 -5.78 -19.25
CA ARG A 468 18.83 -6.49 -20.53
C ARG A 468 18.49 -7.97 -20.36
N ALA A 469 18.99 -8.60 -19.29
CA ALA A 469 18.63 -9.97 -18.94
C ALA A 469 17.13 -10.14 -18.62
N ALA A 470 16.48 -9.09 -18.12
CA ALA A 470 15.04 -9.06 -17.85
C ALA A 470 14.18 -8.76 -19.11
N GLY A 471 14.78 -8.59 -20.28
CA GLY A 471 14.07 -8.32 -21.53
C GLY A 471 13.73 -6.85 -21.77
N VAL A 472 14.34 -5.93 -21.02
CA VAL A 472 14.31 -4.50 -21.38
C VAL A 472 15.37 -4.27 -22.43
N GLU A 473 14.96 -3.88 -23.62
CA GLU A 473 15.85 -3.70 -24.77
C GLU A 473 16.70 -2.40 -24.69
N GLY A 474 17.74 -2.29 -25.53
CA GLY A 474 18.69 -1.16 -25.55
C GLY A 474 18.42 -0.09 -26.62
N PRO A 475 19.41 0.78 -26.88
CA PRO A 475 19.46 1.66 -28.06
C PRO A 475 19.28 0.88 -29.36
N GLY A 476 18.73 1.56 -30.37
CA GLY A 476 18.41 0.99 -31.68
C GLY A 476 17.16 1.63 -32.28
N PRO A 477 16.78 1.22 -33.50
CA PRO A 477 15.68 1.81 -34.26
C PRO A 477 14.34 1.63 -33.56
N ASP A 478 13.33 2.38 -33.99
CA ASP A 478 11.99 2.32 -33.43
C ASP A 478 11.42 0.91 -33.49
N ARG A 479 10.74 0.52 -32.40
CA ARG A 479 10.04 -0.74 -32.26
C ARG A 479 8.77 -0.57 -31.44
N PHE A 480 7.97 -1.63 -31.39
CA PHE A 480 6.81 -1.66 -30.51
C PHE A 480 7.27 -1.54 -29.04
N LEU A 481 7.05 -0.36 -28.46
CA LEU A 481 7.67 0.05 -27.20
C LEU A 481 6.99 -0.50 -25.94
N ALA A 482 5.69 -0.81 -26.02
CA ALA A 482 4.91 -1.21 -24.84
C ALA A 482 5.44 -2.47 -24.13
N PRO A 483 5.91 -3.52 -24.83
CA PRO A 483 6.57 -4.67 -24.19
C PRO A 483 7.81 -4.29 -23.37
N ASP A 484 8.66 -3.38 -23.87
CA ASP A 484 9.85 -2.91 -23.13
C ASP A 484 9.46 -2.17 -21.86
N LEU A 485 8.44 -1.30 -21.95
CA LEU A 485 7.93 -0.56 -20.78
C LEU A 485 7.30 -1.50 -19.75
N ALA A 486 6.60 -2.55 -20.19
CA ALA A 486 6.03 -3.56 -19.31
C ALA A 486 7.13 -4.41 -18.64
N ALA A 487 8.19 -4.77 -19.37
CA ALA A 487 9.35 -5.45 -18.80
C ALA A 487 10.07 -4.57 -17.77
N ALA A 488 10.22 -3.27 -18.05
CA ALA A 488 10.79 -2.32 -17.11
C ALA A 488 9.90 -2.12 -15.87
N GLU A 489 8.58 -2.07 -16.03
CA GLU A 489 7.60 -2.02 -14.93
C GLU A 489 7.75 -3.25 -14.02
N ALA A 490 7.78 -4.45 -14.59
CA ALA A 490 7.97 -5.69 -13.84
C ALA A 490 9.34 -5.72 -13.14
N PHE A 491 10.39 -5.25 -13.80
CA PHE A 491 11.74 -5.19 -13.22
C PHE A 491 11.81 -4.24 -12.01
N VAL A 492 11.23 -3.04 -12.12
CA VAL A 492 11.19 -2.07 -11.00
C VAL A 492 10.29 -2.58 -9.89
N GLY A 493 9.06 -2.99 -10.20
CA GLY A 493 8.07 -3.46 -9.22
C GLY A 493 8.50 -4.73 -8.48
N GLY A 494 9.25 -5.60 -9.14
CA GLY A 494 9.81 -6.83 -8.55
C GLY A 494 11.10 -6.60 -7.73
N GLY A 495 11.56 -5.37 -7.55
CA GLY A 495 12.78 -5.06 -6.79
C GLY A 495 14.09 -5.35 -7.56
N GLY A 496 14.03 -5.52 -8.87
CA GLY A 496 15.19 -5.85 -9.72
C GLY A 496 16.32 -4.82 -9.64
N LEU A 497 15.99 -3.53 -9.46
CA LEU A 497 16.99 -2.47 -9.27
C LEU A 497 17.83 -2.68 -8.01
N LEU A 498 17.18 -2.97 -6.87
CA LEU A 498 17.88 -3.18 -5.61
C LEU A 498 18.72 -4.47 -5.70
N ALA A 499 18.15 -5.54 -6.26
CA ALA A 499 18.85 -6.81 -6.47
C ALA A 499 20.10 -6.66 -7.35
N ALA A 500 20.10 -5.74 -8.33
CA ALA A 500 21.25 -5.46 -9.18
C ALA A 500 22.31 -4.57 -8.49
N VAL A 501 21.87 -3.58 -7.69
CA VAL A 501 22.74 -2.54 -7.13
C VAL A 501 23.38 -2.92 -5.80
N GLU A 502 22.61 -3.49 -4.87
CA GLU A 502 23.07 -3.76 -3.50
C GLU A 502 24.26 -4.74 -3.40
N PRO A 503 24.44 -5.73 -4.31
CA PRO A 503 25.67 -6.53 -4.34
C PRO A 503 26.94 -5.72 -4.65
N VAL A 504 26.80 -4.53 -5.25
CA VAL A 504 27.91 -3.64 -5.63
C VAL A 504 28.11 -2.54 -4.59
N THR A 505 27.02 -1.92 -4.13
CA THR A 505 27.07 -0.75 -3.24
C THR A 505 26.99 -1.11 -1.76
N GLY A 506 26.61 -2.34 -1.42
CA GLY A 506 26.04 -2.67 -0.14
C GLY A 506 24.57 -2.25 -0.04
N ARG A 507 23.93 -2.58 1.08
CA ARG A 507 22.50 -2.27 1.33
C ARG A 507 22.26 -0.77 1.30
N LEU A 508 21.28 -0.33 0.52
CA LEU A 508 20.86 1.06 0.46
C LEU A 508 19.97 1.40 1.67
N ALA A 509 20.05 2.66 2.12
CA ALA A 509 19.31 3.20 3.26
C ALA A 509 17.80 3.18 2.99
#